data_AF-A0A9W9ZL97-F1
#
_entry.id   AF-A0A9W9ZL97-F1
#
_cell.length_a   1.000
_cell.length_b   1.000
_cell.length_c   1.000
_cell.angle_alpha   90.00
_cell.angle_beta   90.00
_cell.angle_gamma   90.00
#
_symmetry.space_group_name_H-M   'P 1'
#
loop_
_entity.id
_entity.type
_entity.pdbx_description
1 polymer ?
#
loop_
_entity_poly.entity_id
_entity_poly.type
_entity_poly.pdbx_seq_one_letter_code
_entity_poly.pdbx_strand_id
1 'polypeptide(L)'
;MRNKSHERPFPQRTTYFYPRGNGSHAPQRLKLTHKFVETIDGLWSRPYFECTTARAWLITYTSPILGKLGQEWTNLLHFVCFTSNRGMTTIDLALTDVDINQCDKGSGGQFQFEIFAGTHRCKNKTTQVSVSPLLDSVSERVPTDACVSLGTTFLTWTALAKYFNGSVIETEAADESNNYHSNPDSFQCLQCQPGCDACVDDSPCVVTLNWPLRKALMGLTVVTIIAAIGIIGFIVYFRDLKVVKTASPHFLIIILVGCILQYCEILVEYPKPQDSLCIVRLWFRHIGFGLGFTSLLLKTWRISVIFRVKSAQKIKLTDRHLIQRLAPILALYVVYLLAWSLAGPSHVTEMKMPGDLKFDECSFDWWDHAILIFEILFLFWGIHLCYNVRKRRPPSTRASSSAGQSTI
;
A
#
# COMPACT_ATOMS: atom_id res chain seq x y z
N MET A 1 34.06 -15.27 15.56
CA MET A 1 33.77 -14.50 16.79
C MET A 1 33.95 -13.02 16.47
N ARG A 2 32.89 -12.22 16.60
CA ARG A 2 32.97 -10.78 16.26
C ARG A 2 33.88 -10.06 17.25
N ASN A 3 34.82 -9.29 16.71
CA ASN A 3 35.84 -8.52 17.43
C ASN A 3 35.19 -7.29 18.10
N LYS A 4 34.31 -7.48 19.09
CA LYS A 4 33.47 -6.38 19.62
C LYS A 4 34.19 -5.43 20.58
N SER A 5 35.39 -5.75 21.06
CA SER A 5 36.10 -4.94 22.07
C SER A 5 37.60 -4.74 21.83
N HIS A 6 38.18 -5.31 20.76
CA HIS A 6 39.58 -5.12 20.45
C HIS A 6 39.82 -3.62 20.20
N GLU A 7 40.47 -2.93 21.15
CA GLU A 7 40.79 -1.49 21.17
C GLU A 7 39.74 -0.51 21.73
N ARG A 8 38.62 -0.99 22.31
CA ARG A 8 37.70 -0.09 23.03
C ARG A 8 38.33 0.35 24.37
N PRO A 9 38.40 1.67 24.68
CA PRO A 9 38.82 2.11 26.00
C PRO A 9 37.76 1.77 27.05
N PHE A 10 38.18 1.23 28.20
CA PHE A 10 37.28 0.94 29.31
C PHE A 10 36.49 2.20 29.74
N PRO A 11 35.17 2.08 29.97
CA PRO A 11 34.33 3.17 30.41
C PRO A 11 34.78 3.72 31.76
N GLN A 12 34.51 5.02 31.98
CA GLN A 12 34.95 5.76 33.15
C GLN A 12 33.76 6.31 33.93
N ARG A 13 33.78 6.15 35.25
CA ARG A 13 32.80 6.74 36.17
C ARG A 13 33.50 7.65 37.18
N THR A 14 33.00 8.87 37.33
CA THR A 14 33.51 9.81 38.32
C THR A 14 32.60 9.82 39.55
N THR A 15 33.16 9.49 40.70
CA THR A 15 32.52 9.58 42.01
C THR A 15 33.06 10.77 42.78
N TYR A 16 32.31 11.18 43.80
CA TYR A 16 32.67 12.30 44.66
C TYR A 16 32.82 11.81 46.08
N PHE A 17 33.88 12.25 46.76
CA PHE A 17 34.11 11.91 48.14
C PHE A 17 34.59 13.13 48.93
N TYR A 18 34.34 13.10 50.22
CA TYR A 18 34.81 14.09 51.18
C TYR A 18 35.89 13.44 52.03
N PRO A 19 37.13 13.95 52.02
CA PRO A 19 38.18 13.42 52.88
C PRO A 19 37.81 13.69 54.33
N ARG A 20 37.92 12.68 55.20
CA ARG A 20 37.69 12.84 56.64
C ARG A 20 38.92 13.48 57.27
N GLY A 21 38.90 14.81 57.40
CA GLY A 21 39.92 15.57 58.12
C GLY A 21 39.52 15.82 59.57
N ASN A 22 40.49 15.81 60.49
CA ASN A 22 40.30 16.10 61.92
C ASN A 22 40.25 17.62 62.23
N GLY A 23 40.10 18.47 61.21
CA GLY A 23 40.18 19.93 61.33
C GLY A 23 38.84 20.63 61.14
N SER A 24 38.73 21.85 61.67
CA SER A 24 37.53 22.70 61.71
C SER A 24 37.09 23.32 60.37
N HIS A 25 37.68 22.88 59.24
CA HIS A 25 37.38 23.41 57.91
C HIS A 25 36.26 22.59 57.24
N ALA A 26 35.37 23.26 56.51
CA ALA A 26 34.35 22.59 55.70
C ALA A 26 35.02 21.62 54.72
N PRO A 27 34.62 20.33 54.67
CA PRO A 27 35.32 19.34 53.86
C PRO A 27 35.18 19.66 52.37
N GLN A 28 36.32 19.79 51.68
CA GLN A 28 36.35 20.09 50.25
C GLN A 28 35.98 18.84 49.43
N ARG A 29 35.10 18.99 48.44
CA ARG A 29 34.62 17.89 47.60
C ARG A 29 35.70 17.49 46.58
N LEU A 30 36.15 16.25 46.65
CA LEU A 30 37.14 15.69 45.72
C LEU A 30 36.46 14.80 44.65
N LYS A 31 36.95 14.87 43.42
CA LYS A 31 36.50 14.05 42.27
C LYS A 31 37.44 12.87 42.08
N LEU A 32 36.91 11.65 41.95
CA LEU A 32 37.69 10.45 41.65
C LEU A 32 37.11 9.71 40.44
N THR A 33 37.91 9.56 39.39
CA THR A 33 37.51 8.83 38.19
C THR A 33 38.08 7.42 38.19
N HIS A 34 37.21 6.41 38.06
CA HIS A 34 37.54 5.00 37.98
C HIS A 34 37.18 4.42 36.62
N LYS A 35 38.02 3.51 36.10
CA LYS A 35 37.68 2.66 34.95
C LYS A 35 37.04 1.37 35.44
N PHE A 36 36.05 0.86 34.72
CA PHE A 36 35.40 -0.41 35.01
C PHE A 36 35.19 -1.21 33.72
N VAL A 37 34.87 -2.49 33.87
CA VAL A 37 34.70 -3.43 32.76
C VAL A 37 33.20 -3.64 32.54
N GLU A 38 32.76 -3.57 31.29
CA GLU A 38 31.39 -3.88 30.88
C GLU A 38 31.31 -5.30 30.32
N THR A 39 30.10 -5.85 30.22
CA THR A 39 29.85 -7.20 29.69
C THR A 39 30.39 -7.38 28.26
N ILE A 40 30.47 -6.31 27.48
CA ILE A 40 31.03 -6.31 26.11
C ILE A 40 32.56 -6.45 26.07
N ASP A 41 33.26 -6.20 27.18
CA ASP A 41 34.72 -6.22 27.25
C ASP A 41 35.27 -7.63 27.52
N GLY A 42 34.41 -8.57 27.92
CA GLY A 42 34.80 -9.98 28.09
C GLY A 42 34.72 -10.80 26.80
N LEU A 43 35.38 -11.96 26.82
CA LEU A 43 35.53 -12.87 25.71
C LEU A 43 34.85 -14.21 26.00
N TRP A 44 34.10 -14.71 25.01
CA TRP A 44 33.51 -16.06 25.05
C TRP A 44 34.44 -17.08 24.39
N SER A 45 34.60 -18.25 24.99
CA SER A 45 35.28 -19.40 24.39
C SER A 45 34.46 -20.03 23.27
N ARG A 46 35.08 -20.92 22.48
CA ARG A 46 34.30 -21.90 21.69
C ARG A 46 33.70 -22.93 22.64
N PRO A 47 32.54 -23.54 22.33
CA PRO A 47 32.03 -24.68 23.08
C PRO A 47 33.08 -25.79 23.16
N TYR A 48 33.28 -26.34 24.35
CA TYR A 48 34.18 -27.48 24.57
C TYR A 48 33.55 -28.44 25.58
N PHE A 49 33.87 -29.73 25.45
CA PHE A 49 33.39 -30.74 26.38
C PHE A 49 34.37 -30.88 27.55
N GLU A 50 33.93 -30.63 28.79
CA GLU A 50 34.78 -30.79 29.98
C GLU A 50 34.67 -32.22 30.52
N CYS A 51 35.70 -33.05 30.31
CA CYS A 51 35.64 -34.47 30.68
C CYS A 51 35.75 -34.78 32.18
N THR A 52 36.23 -33.85 33.01
CA THR A 52 36.63 -34.12 34.40
C THR A 52 35.51 -33.87 35.41
N THR A 53 35.11 -32.61 35.56
CA THR A 53 34.21 -32.18 36.63
C THR A 53 32.77 -32.16 36.16
N ALA A 54 32.45 -31.34 35.15
CA ALA A 54 31.07 -31.16 34.71
C ALA A 54 30.56 -32.27 33.78
N ARG A 55 31.44 -32.94 33.01
CA ARG A 55 31.07 -33.94 31.98
C ARG A 55 29.97 -33.45 31.04
N ALA A 56 30.07 -32.17 30.68
CA ALA A 56 29.08 -31.46 29.87
C ALA A 56 29.78 -30.57 28.84
N TRP A 57 29.02 -30.18 27.81
CA TRP A 57 29.44 -29.13 26.90
C TRP A 57 29.33 -27.77 27.60
N LEU A 58 30.46 -27.08 27.71
CA LEU A 58 30.57 -25.79 28.39
C LEU A 58 30.93 -24.68 27.41
N ILE A 59 30.50 -23.46 27.74
CA ILE A 59 31.05 -22.23 27.18
C ILE A 59 31.52 -21.33 28.32
N THR A 60 32.70 -20.73 28.18
CA THR A 60 33.31 -19.91 29.22
C THR A 60 33.31 -18.46 28.82
N TYR A 61 32.78 -17.60 29.69
CA TYR A 61 32.95 -16.16 29.60
C TYR A 61 34.12 -15.72 30.46
N THR A 62 35.10 -15.03 29.86
CA THR A 62 36.29 -14.52 30.54
C THR A 62 36.29 -13.00 30.52
N SER A 63 36.41 -12.35 31.67
CA SER A 63 36.47 -10.89 31.78
C SER A 63 37.64 -10.44 32.67
N PRO A 64 38.39 -9.39 32.30
CA PRO A 64 39.50 -8.91 33.11
C PRO A 64 39.03 -8.24 34.40
N ILE A 65 39.78 -8.44 35.49
CA ILE A 65 39.58 -7.74 36.75
C ILE A 65 40.58 -6.58 36.80
N LEU A 66 40.06 -5.35 36.79
CA LEU A 66 40.87 -4.14 36.91
C LEU A 66 41.19 -3.84 38.37
N GLY A 67 42.48 -3.80 38.70
CA GLY A 67 42.96 -3.35 40.01
C GLY A 67 43.55 -1.95 39.96
N LYS A 68 43.54 -1.26 41.09
CA LYS A 68 44.15 0.07 41.26
C LYS A 68 45.68 -0.05 41.24
N LEU A 69 46.34 0.62 40.31
CA LEU A 69 47.81 0.68 40.23
C LEU A 69 48.36 1.91 40.97
N GLY A 70 47.63 3.03 40.93
CA GLY A 70 48.00 4.29 41.59
C GLY A 70 46.94 5.37 41.40
N GLN A 71 47.10 6.50 42.09
CA GLN A 71 46.30 7.72 41.90
C GLN A 71 47.23 8.86 41.56
N GLU A 72 46.99 9.52 40.44
CA GLU A 72 47.70 10.75 40.06
C GLU A 72 46.75 11.94 40.11
N TRP A 73 47.30 13.08 40.53
CA TRP A 73 46.61 14.36 40.56
C TRP A 73 46.62 14.97 39.16
N THR A 74 45.45 15.15 38.57
CA THR A 74 45.34 15.93 37.33
C THR A 74 45.18 17.42 37.63
N ASN A 75 44.49 17.77 38.73
CA ASN A 75 44.31 19.13 39.25
C ASN A 75 44.05 19.09 40.77
N LEU A 76 44.11 20.23 41.47
CA LEU A 76 43.89 20.38 42.94
C LEU A 76 42.63 19.69 43.52
N LEU A 77 41.65 19.34 42.68
CA LEU A 77 40.37 18.73 43.09
C LEU A 77 40.01 17.43 42.35
N HIS A 78 40.88 16.91 41.48
CA HIS A 78 40.55 15.77 40.61
C HIS A 78 41.66 14.72 40.59
N PHE A 79 41.26 13.49 40.92
CA PHE A 79 42.08 12.29 40.91
C PHE A 79 41.67 11.38 39.75
N VAL A 80 42.66 10.89 39.01
CA VAL A 80 42.47 9.82 38.04
C VAL A 80 43.11 8.54 38.60
N CYS A 81 42.31 7.47 38.66
CA CYS A 81 42.77 6.17 39.10
C CYS A 81 43.39 5.42 37.92
N PHE A 82 44.70 5.16 37.98
CA PHE A 82 45.34 4.27 36.99
C PHE A 82 44.98 2.82 37.31
N THR A 83 44.48 2.11 36.31
CA THR A 83 44.05 0.72 36.43
C THR A 83 44.99 -0.20 35.67
N SER A 84 45.39 -1.30 36.28
CA SER A 84 46.11 -2.39 35.62
C SER A 84 45.31 -3.69 35.74
N ASN A 85 45.47 -4.57 34.75
CA ASN A 85 44.86 -5.89 34.81
C ASN A 85 45.51 -6.70 35.96
N ARG A 86 44.71 -7.14 36.93
CA ARG A 86 45.20 -7.92 38.08
C ARG A 86 44.79 -9.39 38.04
N GLY A 87 43.97 -9.78 37.08
CA GLY A 87 43.50 -11.16 36.95
C GLY A 87 42.33 -11.25 35.97
N MET A 88 41.82 -12.45 35.80
CA MET A 88 40.63 -12.70 34.98
C MET A 88 39.61 -13.42 35.85
N THR A 89 38.34 -13.07 35.68
CA THR A 89 37.22 -13.87 36.18
C THR A 89 36.66 -14.68 35.02
N THR A 90 36.40 -15.96 35.26
CA THR A 90 35.76 -16.84 34.30
C THR A 90 34.43 -17.32 34.87
N ILE A 91 33.43 -17.45 34.01
CA ILE A 91 32.15 -18.06 34.33
C ILE A 91 31.92 -19.15 33.29
N ASP A 92 31.78 -20.39 33.76
CA ASP A 92 31.50 -21.55 32.92
C ASP A 92 29.99 -21.82 32.93
N LEU A 93 29.40 -21.91 31.74
CA LEU A 93 27.99 -22.20 31.54
C LEU A 93 27.84 -23.55 30.87
N ALA A 94 27.08 -24.45 31.49
CA ALA A 94 26.70 -25.72 30.88
C ALA A 94 25.61 -25.51 29.83
N LEU A 95 25.90 -25.90 28.58
CA LEU A 95 24.97 -25.77 27.45
C LEU A 95 23.75 -26.68 27.58
N THR A 96 23.78 -27.68 28.47
CA THR A 96 22.64 -28.53 28.80
C THR A 96 21.57 -27.83 29.65
N ASP A 97 21.95 -26.77 30.36
CA ASP A 97 21.11 -26.05 31.32
C ASP A 97 20.65 -24.69 30.79
N VAL A 98 21.02 -24.35 29.54
CA VAL A 98 20.75 -23.06 28.91
C VAL A 98 19.92 -23.25 27.65
N ASP A 99 18.80 -22.53 27.59
CA ASP A 99 18.00 -22.34 26.38
C ASP A 99 18.77 -21.45 25.40
N ILE A 100 19.20 -22.02 24.26
CA ILE A 100 19.94 -21.30 23.23
C ILE A 100 18.97 -20.65 22.26
N ASN A 101 18.79 -19.34 22.41
CA ASN A 101 18.01 -18.53 21.49
C ASN A 101 18.90 -17.92 20.39
N GLN A 102 18.81 -18.47 19.17
CA GLN A 102 19.61 -18.06 18.02
C GLN A 102 18.93 -16.97 17.18
N CYS A 103 17.80 -16.41 17.61
CA CYS A 103 17.10 -15.34 16.89
C CYS A 103 17.98 -14.13 16.57
N ASP A 104 17.60 -13.33 15.59
CA ASP A 104 18.29 -12.06 15.33
C ASP A 104 18.21 -11.09 16.53
N LYS A 105 19.21 -10.20 16.63
CA LYS A 105 19.31 -9.21 17.71
C LYS A 105 18.09 -8.29 17.72
N GLY A 106 17.22 -8.48 18.70
CA GLY A 106 15.96 -7.73 18.86
C GLY A 106 14.72 -8.64 18.85
N SER A 107 14.81 -9.82 18.25
CA SER A 107 13.71 -10.80 18.17
C SER A 107 13.78 -11.87 19.27
N GLY A 108 14.94 -12.05 19.91
CA GLY A 108 15.16 -13.08 20.93
C GLY A 108 14.70 -12.74 22.37
N GLY A 109 13.99 -11.63 22.57
CA GLY A 109 13.46 -11.27 23.89
C GLY A 109 14.52 -10.85 24.94
N GLN A 110 14.12 -10.77 26.22
CA GLN A 110 14.94 -10.19 27.30
C GLN A 110 16.12 -11.07 27.75
N PHE A 111 16.06 -12.40 27.54
CA PHE A 111 17.05 -13.35 28.05
C PHE A 111 17.96 -13.94 26.97
N GLN A 112 18.05 -13.28 25.81
CA GLN A 112 18.92 -13.73 24.72
C GLN A 112 20.39 -13.44 25.01
N PHE A 113 21.22 -14.47 24.95
CA PHE A 113 22.67 -14.30 24.94
C PHE A 113 23.13 -13.76 23.57
N GLU A 114 23.74 -12.56 23.56
CA GLU A 114 24.19 -11.89 22.32
C GLU A 114 25.14 -12.73 21.45
N ILE A 115 25.81 -13.72 22.02
CA ILE A 115 26.75 -14.61 21.33
C ILE A 115 26.05 -15.58 20.38
N PHE A 116 24.83 -16.00 20.73
CA PHE A 116 24.00 -16.88 19.91
C PHE A 116 23.06 -16.11 18.98
N ALA A 117 22.87 -14.81 19.20
CA ALA A 117 21.99 -14.01 18.36
C ALA A 117 22.43 -13.97 16.89
N GLY A 118 21.54 -14.41 15.99
CA GLY A 118 21.75 -14.48 14.54
C GLY A 118 22.66 -15.62 14.09
N THR A 119 22.77 -16.70 14.87
CA THR A 119 23.52 -17.90 14.47
C THR A 119 22.66 -18.96 13.78
N HIS A 120 21.36 -18.73 13.65
CA HIS A 120 20.42 -19.65 12.99
C HIS A 120 20.78 -19.92 11.53
N ARG A 121 20.36 -21.09 11.03
CA ARG A 121 20.50 -21.50 9.63
C ARG A 121 19.21 -21.33 8.80
N CYS A 122 18.24 -20.54 9.27
CA CYS A 122 17.07 -20.20 8.45
C CYS A 122 17.47 -19.44 7.17
N LYS A 123 16.67 -19.58 6.10
CA LYS A 123 16.85 -18.84 4.84
C LYS A 123 16.17 -17.48 4.94
N ASN A 124 16.93 -16.43 5.22
CA ASN A 124 16.43 -15.06 5.49
C ASN A 124 15.49 -14.46 4.42
N LYS A 125 15.46 -15.00 3.19
CA LYS A 125 14.57 -14.52 2.11
C LYS A 125 13.12 -14.99 2.27
N THR A 126 12.92 -16.18 2.83
CA THR A 126 11.61 -16.85 2.85
C THR A 126 11.19 -17.29 4.24
N THR A 127 12.14 -17.44 5.16
CA THR A 127 11.87 -17.85 6.55
C THR A 127 12.44 -16.85 7.55
N GLN A 128 11.76 -16.77 8.68
CA GLN A 128 12.17 -16.04 9.86
C GLN A 128 12.26 -17.02 11.03
N VAL A 129 13.24 -16.79 11.89
CA VAL A 129 13.42 -17.58 13.10
C VAL A 129 12.41 -17.15 14.16
N SER A 130 11.76 -18.11 14.81
CA SER A 130 10.88 -17.87 15.94
C SER A 130 11.11 -18.89 17.04
N VAL A 131 11.14 -18.41 18.28
CA VAL A 131 11.08 -19.27 19.46
C VAL A 131 9.63 -19.72 19.64
N SER A 132 9.31 -20.97 19.30
CA SER A 132 7.95 -21.48 19.44
C SER A 132 7.70 -21.93 20.89
N PRO A 133 6.74 -21.34 21.63
CA PRO A 133 6.39 -21.78 22.99
C PRO A 133 5.49 -23.03 23.02
N LEU A 134 5.21 -23.64 21.86
CA LEU A 134 4.22 -24.72 21.69
C LEU A 134 4.83 -26.14 21.60
N LEU A 135 6.15 -26.28 21.74
CA LEU A 135 6.83 -27.58 21.78
C LEU A 135 7.13 -28.02 23.22
N ASP A 136 6.13 -27.92 24.09
CA ASP A 136 6.20 -28.37 25.49
C ASP A 136 6.00 -29.90 25.65
N SER A 137 6.10 -30.67 24.57
CA SER A 137 5.93 -32.11 24.62
C SER A 137 7.04 -32.84 23.87
N VAL A 138 7.77 -33.65 24.64
CA VAL A 138 8.71 -34.71 24.25
C VAL A 138 10.19 -34.30 24.28
N SER A 139 10.76 -34.42 25.48
CA SER A 139 12.04 -35.11 25.72
C SER A 139 13.25 -34.70 24.87
N GLU A 140 13.64 -33.43 24.94
CA GLU A 140 15.05 -33.00 25.07
C GLU A 140 15.02 -31.49 25.23
N ARG A 141 15.66 -30.96 26.27
CA ARG A 141 15.72 -29.52 26.58
C ARG A 141 16.67 -28.81 25.62
N VAL A 142 16.36 -28.88 24.32
CA VAL A 142 16.93 -28.01 23.31
C VAL A 142 15.75 -27.20 22.76
N PRO A 143 15.67 -25.90 23.06
CA PRO A 143 14.78 -24.98 22.37
C PRO A 143 15.27 -24.94 20.93
N THR A 144 14.60 -25.71 20.10
CA THR A 144 14.93 -25.83 18.70
C THR A 144 14.24 -24.67 18.03
N ASP A 145 15.01 -23.62 17.76
CA ASP A 145 14.52 -22.48 17.00
C ASP A 145 13.83 -22.97 15.73
N ALA A 146 12.57 -22.57 15.55
CA ALA A 146 11.80 -22.97 14.39
C ALA A 146 11.95 -21.91 13.30
N CYS A 147 12.19 -22.34 12.05
CA CYS A 147 12.14 -21.44 10.90
C CYS A 147 10.71 -21.40 10.37
N VAL A 148 10.00 -20.31 10.65
CA VAL A 148 8.61 -20.06 10.20
C VAL A 148 8.64 -19.27 8.90
N SER A 149 7.64 -19.44 8.04
CA SER A 149 7.53 -18.63 6.83
C SER A 149 7.36 -17.14 7.17
N LEU A 150 7.90 -16.26 6.33
CA LEU A 150 7.51 -14.85 6.37
C LEU A 150 6.03 -14.74 6.02
N GLY A 151 5.35 -13.68 6.45
CA GLY A 151 3.95 -13.42 6.09
C GLY A 151 3.72 -13.53 4.58
N THR A 152 4.63 -13.01 3.76
CA THR A 152 4.57 -13.04 2.28
C THR A 152 4.86 -14.41 1.65
N THR A 153 5.03 -15.46 2.45
CA THR A 153 5.37 -16.81 2.01
C THR A 153 4.60 -17.88 2.79
N PHE A 154 4.40 -19.04 2.20
CA PHE A 154 3.67 -20.15 2.82
C PHE A 154 4.37 -21.49 2.59
N LEU A 155 4.05 -22.47 3.44
CA LEU A 155 4.43 -23.87 3.23
C LEU A 155 3.31 -24.59 2.50
N THR A 156 3.67 -25.55 1.65
CA THR A 156 2.72 -26.38 0.92
C THR A 156 1.69 -26.99 1.88
N TRP A 157 0.43 -27.07 1.45
CA TRP A 157 -0.68 -27.59 2.28
C TRP A 157 -0.45 -29.02 2.83
N THR A 158 0.42 -29.81 2.19
CA THR A 158 0.80 -31.14 2.65
C THR A 158 1.72 -31.14 3.89
N ALA A 159 2.30 -29.99 4.25
CA ALA A 159 3.15 -29.86 5.42
C ALA A 159 2.28 -29.89 6.69
N LEU A 160 2.50 -30.89 7.54
CA LEU A 160 1.79 -31.08 8.81
C LEU A 160 2.01 -29.92 9.80
N ALA A 161 3.12 -29.20 9.64
CA ALA A 161 3.52 -28.07 10.48
C ALA A 161 3.88 -26.85 9.63
N LYS A 162 3.50 -25.65 10.09
CA LYS A 162 3.77 -24.36 9.43
C LYS A 162 5.20 -23.83 9.68
N TYR A 163 6.12 -24.70 10.06
CA TYR A 163 7.49 -24.35 10.40
C TYR A 163 8.44 -25.49 10.04
N PHE A 164 9.69 -25.15 9.79
CA PHE A 164 10.77 -26.11 9.70
C PHE A 164 11.46 -26.26 11.05
N ASN A 165 11.71 -27.50 11.46
CA ASN A 165 12.40 -27.80 12.72
C ASN A 165 13.88 -27.41 12.61
N GLY A 166 14.35 -26.56 13.54
CA GLY A 166 15.73 -26.07 13.57
C GLY A 166 16.77 -27.17 13.66
N SER A 167 16.52 -28.23 14.45
CA SER A 167 17.47 -29.35 14.59
C SER A 167 17.75 -30.02 13.26
N VAL A 168 16.72 -30.22 12.43
CA VAL A 168 16.87 -30.85 11.12
C VAL A 168 17.71 -29.97 10.19
N ILE A 169 17.48 -28.66 10.23
CA ILE A 169 18.25 -27.70 9.43
C ILE A 169 19.71 -27.68 9.88
N GLU A 170 19.98 -27.66 11.18
CA GLU A 170 21.35 -27.68 11.71
C GLU A 170 22.07 -28.99 11.36
N THR A 171 21.39 -30.15 11.43
CA THR A 171 21.99 -31.43 11.00
C THR A 171 22.31 -31.46 9.51
N GLU A 172 21.40 -30.94 8.67
CA GLU A 172 21.59 -30.89 7.21
C GLU A 172 22.65 -29.87 6.80
N ALA A 173 22.78 -28.77 7.53
CA ALA A 173 23.80 -27.75 7.30
C ALA A 173 25.19 -28.13 7.83
N ALA A 174 25.27 -29.04 8.81
CA ALA A 174 26.54 -29.49 9.41
C ALA A 174 27.23 -30.58 8.58
N ASP A 175 26.49 -31.33 7.78
CA ASP A 175 27.03 -32.39 6.94
C ASP A 175 27.66 -31.79 5.66
N GLU A 176 28.96 -32.03 5.51
CA GLU A 176 29.82 -31.47 4.47
C GLU A 176 29.49 -31.99 3.06
N SER A 177 28.69 -33.06 2.95
CA SER A 177 28.30 -33.67 1.68
C SER A 177 27.01 -33.09 1.04
N ASN A 178 26.36 -32.10 1.68
CA ASN A 178 24.92 -31.93 1.52
C ASN A 178 24.36 -30.88 0.56
N ASN A 179 23.15 -31.21 0.12
CA ASN A 179 22.21 -30.44 -0.70
C ASN A 179 21.78 -29.10 -0.07
N TYR A 180 21.97 -28.86 1.23
CA TYR A 180 21.48 -27.62 1.87
C TYR A 180 22.14 -26.34 1.31
N HIS A 181 23.44 -26.41 1.01
CA HIS A 181 24.20 -25.31 0.43
C HIS A 181 24.23 -25.36 -1.10
N SER A 182 24.15 -26.54 -1.71
CA SER A 182 24.20 -26.72 -3.16
C SER A 182 22.83 -26.63 -3.84
N ASN A 183 21.74 -27.01 -3.16
CA ASN A 183 20.37 -26.84 -3.61
C ASN A 183 19.76 -25.59 -2.95
N PRO A 184 19.58 -24.49 -3.71
CA PRO A 184 19.02 -23.26 -3.16
C PRO A 184 17.60 -23.45 -2.63
N ASP A 185 16.81 -24.37 -3.20
CA ASP A 185 15.39 -24.53 -2.90
C ASP A 185 15.10 -25.32 -1.60
N SER A 186 16.14 -25.82 -0.93
CA SER A 186 16.01 -26.54 0.34
C SER A 186 15.58 -25.63 1.48
N PHE A 187 14.57 -26.08 2.26
CA PHE A 187 14.01 -25.37 3.43
C PHE A 187 13.56 -23.92 3.10
N GLN A 188 13.08 -23.69 1.88
CA GLN A 188 12.47 -22.43 1.47
C GLN A 188 10.94 -22.52 1.46
N CYS A 189 10.28 -21.38 1.66
CA CYS A 189 8.83 -21.26 1.55
C CYS A 189 8.44 -20.72 0.17
N LEU A 190 7.24 -21.07 -0.29
CA LEU A 190 6.67 -20.58 -1.54
C LEU A 190 6.19 -19.14 -1.36
N GLN A 191 6.33 -18.33 -2.41
CA GLN A 191 5.82 -16.95 -2.40
C GLN A 191 4.30 -16.93 -2.53
N CYS A 192 3.64 -16.06 -1.76
CA CYS A 192 2.21 -15.82 -1.92
C CYS A 192 1.89 -15.25 -3.31
N GLN A 193 0.63 -15.41 -3.72
CA GLN A 193 0.13 -14.82 -4.95
C GLN A 193 0.20 -13.27 -4.86
N PRO A 194 0.49 -12.55 -5.97
CA PRO A 194 0.70 -11.11 -5.94
C PRO A 194 -0.52 -10.35 -5.40
N GLY A 195 -0.29 -9.47 -4.41
CA GLY A 195 -1.32 -8.68 -3.74
C GLY A 195 -1.82 -9.26 -2.40
N CYS A 196 -1.28 -10.40 -1.96
CA CYS A 196 -1.50 -10.94 -0.61
C CYS A 196 -0.49 -10.37 0.40
N ASP A 197 -0.95 -9.95 1.58
CA ASP A 197 -0.06 -9.58 2.70
C ASP A 197 0.42 -10.83 3.47
N ALA A 198 -0.50 -11.78 3.67
CA ALA A 198 -0.24 -13.09 4.20
C ALA A 198 -1.14 -14.14 3.54
N CYS A 199 -0.61 -15.34 3.28
CA CYS A 199 -1.35 -16.43 2.66
C CYS A 199 -1.15 -17.75 3.41
N VAL A 200 -2.17 -18.61 3.34
CA VAL A 200 -2.12 -19.99 3.88
C VAL A 200 -1.83 -20.98 2.75
N ASP A 201 -2.31 -20.67 1.55
CA ASP A 201 -2.23 -21.48 0.35
C ASP A 201 -2.02 -20.61 -0.90
N ASP A 202 -1.90 -21.25 -2.06
CA ASP A 202 -1.75 -20.59 -3.38
C ASP A 202 -3.10 -20.04 -3.91
N SER A 203 -4.02 -19.68 -3.00
CA SER A 203 -5.31 -19.10 -3.38
C SER A 203 -5.17 -17.60 -3.64
N PRO A 204 -5.91 -17.06 -4.63
CA PRO A 204 -5.77 -15.65 -4.99
C PRO A 204 -6.46 -14.75 -3.96
N CYS A 205 -5.70 -13.85 -3.32
CA CYS A 205 -6.27 -12.80 -2.46
C CYS A 205 -6.85 -11.62 -3.24
N VAL A 206 -6.57 -11.54 -4.54
CA VAL A 206 -7.07 -10.47 -5.42
C VAL A 206 -8.06 -11.07 -6.41
N VAL A 207 -9.16 -10.37 -6.65
CA VAL A 207 -10.21 -10.82 -7.57
C VAL A 207 -9.64 -11.12 -8.96
N THR A 208 -9.96 -12.30 -9.48
CA THR A 208 -9.63 -12.68 -10.86
C THR A 208 -10.65 -12.05 -11.80
N LEU A 209 -10.20 -11.08 -12.60
CA LEU A 209 -11.07 -10.42 -13.57
C LEU A 209 -11.16 -11.22 -14.86
N ASN A 210 -12.36 -11.20 -15.48
CA ASN A 210 -12.59 -11.75 -16.82
C ASN A 210 -11.93 -10.86 -17.88
N TRP A 211 -10.62 -11.04 -18.07
CA TRP A 211 -9.82 -10.31 -19.06
C TRP A 211 -10.37 -10.36 -20.49
N PRO A 212 -10.95 -11.46 -21.00
CA PRO A 212 -11.54 -11.48 -22.34
C PRO A 212 -12.72 -10.52 -22.48
N LEU A 213 -13.64 -10.51 -21.49
CA LEU A 213 -14.78 -9.60 -21.47
C LEU A 213 -14.33 -8.15 -21.41
N ARG A 214 -13.37 -7.83 -20.53
CA ARG A 214 -12.83 -6.46 -20.38
C ARG A 214 -12.20 -5.96 -21.69
N LYS A 215 -11.40 -6.81 -22.36
CA LYS A 215 -10.79 -6.47 -23.66
C LYS A 215 -11.83 -6.32 -24.77
N ALA A 216 -12.88 -7.15 -24.77
CA ALA A 216 -13.97 -7.04 -25.74
C ALA A 216 -14.74 -5.72 -25.59
N LEU A 217 -15.08 -5.33 -24.35
CA LEU A 217 -15.72 -4.05 -24.06
C LEU A 217 -14.83 -2.87 -24.47
N MET A 218 -13.53 -2.93 -24.17
CA MET A 218 -12.56 -1.92 -24.60
C MET A 218 -12.44 -1.82 -26.13
N GLY A 219 -12.45 -2.95 -26.83
CA GLY A 219 -12.45 -2.96 -28.29
C GLY A 219 -13.69 -2.29 -28.87
N LEU A 220 -14.87 -2.59 -28.29
CA LEU A 220 -16.13 -1.99 -28.71
C LEU A 220 -16.14 -0.47 -28.52
N THR A 221 -15.63 0.04 -27.38
CA THR A 221 -15.61 1.50 -27.11
C THR A 221 -14.67 2.25 -28.04
N VAL A 222 -13.52 1.67 -28.40
CA VAL A 222 -12.61 2.30 -29.37
C VAL A 222 -13.28 2.38 -30.75
N VAL A 223 -13.96 1.32 -31.18
CA VAL A 223 -14.69 1.31 -32.46
C VAL A 223 -15.81 2.36 -32.46
N THR A 224 -16.57 2.50 -31.37
CA THR A 224 -17.64 3.51 -31.30
C THR A 224 -17.09 4.94 -31.31
N ILE A 225 -15.96 5.21 -30.66
CA ILE A 225 -15.29 6.52 -30.70
C ILE A 225 -14.84 6.85 -32.14
N ILE A 226 -14.18 5.90 -32.82
CA ILE A 226 -13.74 6.10 -34.21
C ILE A 226 -14.93 6.35 -35.13
N ALA A 227 -16.01 5.57 -34.98
CA ALA A 227 -17.24 5.76 -35.73
C ALA A 227 -17.87 7.14 -35.48
N ALA A 228 -17.92 7.59 -34.22
CA ALA A 228 -18.44 8.91 -33.86
C ALA A 228 -17.61 10.05 -34.48
N ILE A 229 -16.28 9.94 -34.47
CA ILE A 229 -15.39 10.90 -35.14
C ILE A 229 -15.63 10.91 -36.65
N GLY A 230 -15.81 9.73 -37.26
CA GLY A 230 -16.18 9.59 -38.68
C GLY A 230 -17.51 10.28 -39.00
N ILE A 231 -18.52 10.12 -38.15
CA ILE A 231 -19.83 10.78 -38.29
C ILE A 231 -19.69 12.30 -38.15
N ILE A 232 -18.85 12.80 -37.22
CA ILE A 232 -18.55 14.24 -37.12
C ILE A 232 -17.94 14.74 -38.42
N GLY A 233 -16.94 14.05 -38.96
CA GLY A 233 -16.32 14.37 -40.25
C GLY A 233 -17.33 14.41 -41.40
N PHE A 234 -18.22 13.41 -41.46
CA PHE A 234 -19.32 13.34 -42.42
C PHE A 234 -20.27 14.54 -42.31
N ILE A 235 -20.67 14.93 -41.09
CA ILE A 235 -21.56 16.07 -40.85
C ILE A 235 -20.90 17.38 -41.27
N VAL A 236 -19.60 17.55 -40.99
CA VAL A 236 -18.85 18.77 -41.35
C VAL A 236 -18.67 18.88 -42.87
N TYR A 237 -18.39 17.76 -43.54
CA TYR A 237 -18.21 17.73 -45.00
C TYR A 237 -19.54 17.96 -45.73
N PHE A 238 -20.61 17.28 -45.33
CA PHE A 238 -21.93 17.36 -45.97
C PHE A 238 -22.86 18.41 -45.34
N ARG A 239 -22.32 19.42 -44.66
CA ARG A 239 -23.11 20.44 -43.94
C ARG A 239 -24.11 21.20 -44.80
N ASP A 240 -23.84 21.31 -46.10
CA ASP A 240 -24.67 22.04 -47.07
C ASP A 240 -25.81 21.21 -47.66
N LEU A 241 -25.79 19.89 -47.48
CA LEU A 241 -26.90 19.04 -47.88
C LEU A 241 -28.16 19.45 -47.13
N LYS A 242 -29.26 19.63 -47.86
CA LYS A 242 -30.55 20.11 -47.32
C LYS A 242 -31.02 19.30 -46.10
N VAL A 243 -30.76 17.99 -46.11
CA VAL A 243 -31.10 17.07 -45.01
C VAL A 243 -30.31 17.44 -43.74
N VAL A 244 -28.97 17.52 -43.82
CA VAL A 244 -28.08 17.83 -42.69
C VAL A 244 -28.30 19.26 -42.19
N LYS A 245 -28.45 20.22 -43.12
CA LYS A 245 -28.70 21.62 -42.82
C LYS A 245 -29.98 21.84 -42.02
N THR A 246 -31.03 21.08 -42.32
CA THR A 246 -32.32 21.16 -41.60
C THR A 246 -32.21 20.61 -40.18
N ALA A 247 -31.33 19.63 -39.95
CA ALA A 247 -31.15 18.98 -38.65
C ALA A 247 -30.32 19.80 -37.63
N SER A 248 -29.85 20.99 -38.01
CA SER A 248 -28.99 21.89 -37.20
C SER A 248 -27.63 21.24 -36.87
N PRO A 249 -26.66 21.26 -37.81
CA PRO A 249 -25.42 20.47 -37.72
C PRO A 249 -24.57 20.77 -36.48
N HIS A 250 -24.57 22.01 -35.99
CA HIS A 250 -23.83 22.39 -34.77
C HIS A 250 -24.28 21.60 -33.53
N PHE A 251 -25.59 21.39 -33.34
CA PHE A 251 -26.11 20.63 -32.20
C PHE A 251 -25.76 19.14 -32.31
N LEU A 252 -25.79 18.58 -33.53
CA LEU A 252 -25.39 17.20 -33.77
C LEU A 252 -23.92 16.97 -33.45
N ILE A 253 -23.03 17.89 -33.84
CA ILE A 253 -21.60 17.81 -33.50
C ILE A 253 -21.40 17.88 -31.98
N ILE A 254 -22.06 18.80 -31.28
CA ILE A 254 -21.95 18.92 -29.81
C ILE A 254 -22.43 17.62 -29.11
N ILE A 255 -23.51 17.02 -29.58
CA ILE A 255 -24.01 15.73 -29.03
C ILE A 255 -22.97 14.63 -29.23
N LEU A 256 -22.41 14.52 -30.44
CA LEU A 256 -21.39 13.51 -30.74
C LEU A 256 -20.11 13.72 -29.91
N VAL A 257 -19.70 14.96 -29.67
CA VAL A 257 -18.59 15.27 -28.76
C VAL A 257 -18.92 14.84 -27.32
N GLY A 258 -20.14 15.08 -26.84
CA GLY A 258 -20.60 14.58 -25.54
C GLY A 258 -20.55 13.05 -25.45
N CYS A 259 -20.99 12.35 -26.50
CA CYS A 259 -20.90 10.88 -26.57
C CYS A 259 -19.45 10.39 -26.55
N ILE A 260 -18.54 11.05 -27.28
CA ILE A 260 -17.12 10.70 -27.27
C ILE A 260 -16.54 10.85 -25.86
N LEU A 261 -16.82 11.95 -25.17
CA LEU A 261 -16.37 12.16 -23.79
C LEU A 261 -16.91 11.09 -22.83
N GLN A 262 -18.18 10.70 -22.99
CA GLN A 262 -18.75 9.60 -22.21
C GLN A 262 -18.04 8.27 -22.48
N TYR A 263 -17.65 7.98 -23.73
CA TYR A 263 -16.88 6.76 -24.03
C TYR A 263 -15.43 6.84 -23.55
N CYS A 264 -14.83 8.04 -23.49
CA CYS A 264 -13.50 8.24 -22.90
C CYS A 264 -13.44 7.86 -21.42
N GLU A 265 -14.55 7.99 -20.69
CA GLU A 265 -14.64 7.54 -19.30
C GLU A 265 -14.34 6.04 -19.15
N ILE A 266 -14.87 5.20 -20.04
CA ILE A 266 -14.62 3.76 -20.05
C ILE A 266 -13.14 3.45 -20.33
N LEU A 267 -12.46 4.29 -21.13
CA LEU A 267 -11.01 4.15 -21.37
C LEU A 267 -10.19 4.48 -20.10
N VAL A 268 -10.63 5.46 -19.32
CA VAL A 268 -9.99 5.87 -18.05
C VAL A 268 -10.19 4.84 -16.95
N GLU A 269 -11.32 4.11 -16.96
CA GLU A 269 -11.60 3.03 -16.02
C GLU A 269 -10.84 1.72 -16.33
N TYR A 270 -10.30 1.56 -17.55
CA TYR A 270 -9.57 0.35 -17.95
C TYR A 270 -8.25 0.08 -17.18
N PRO A 271 -7.34 1.04 -16.96
CA PRO A 271 -6.17 0.82 -16.10
C PRO A 271 -6.54 0.56 -14.62
N LYS A 272 -5.55 0.13 -13.82
CA LYS A 272 -5.73 0.07 -12.36
C LYS A 272 -6.09 1.45 -11.82
N PRO A 273 -7.02 1.56 -10.85
CA PRO A 273 -7.45 2.84 -10.32
C PRO A 273 -6.27 3.58 -9.70
N GLN A 274 -6.18 4.87 -10.00
CA GLN A 274 -5.24 5.82 -9.42
C GLN A 274 -6.03 7.08 -9.07
N ASP A 275 -5.59 7.84 -8.07
CA ASP A 275 -6.31 9.03 -7.61
C ASP A 275 -6.59 10.02 -8.76
N SER A 276 -5.62 10.23 -9.66
CA SER A 276 -5.79 11.09 -10.83
C SER A 276 -6.82 10.55 -11.83
N LEU A 277 -6.86 9.24 -12.04
CA LEU A 277 -7.81 8.58 -12.93
C LEU A 277 -9.22 8.62 -12.35
N CYS A 278 -9.38 8.51 -11.03
CA CYS A 278 -10.66 8.65 -10.35
C CYS A 278 -11.28 10.04 -10.57
N ILE A 279 -10.46 11.09 -10.55
CA ILE A 279 -10.88 12.47 -10.85
C ILE A 279 -11.27 12.61 -12.33
N VAL A 280 -10.39 12.24 -13.25
CA VAL A 280 -10.59 12.42 -14.69
C VAL A 280 -11.82 11.65 -15.18
N ARG A 281 -12.05 10.44 -14.65
CA ARG A 281 -13.24 9.62 -14.92
C ARG A 281 -14.52 10.40 -14.63
N LEU A 282 -14.60 11.02 -13.45
CA LEU A 282 -15.77 11.77 -13.01
C LEU A 282 -16.04 12.99 -13.91
N TRP A 283 -14.96 13.68 -14.30
CA TRP A 283 -15.03 14.81 -15.24
C TRP A 283 -15.58 14.40 -16.60
N PHE A 284 -15.06 13.33 -17.21
CA PHE A 284 -15.55 12.86 -18.50
C PHE A 284 -17.01 12.43 -18.46
N ARG A 285 -17.43 11.72 -17.39
CA ARG A 285 -18.82 11.29 -17.19
C ARG A 285 -19.78 12.49 -17.17
N HIS A 286 -19.53 13.47 -16.29
CA HIS A 286 -20.48 14.56 -16.09
C HIS A 286 -20.44 15.63 -17.18
N ILE A 287 -19.27 15.93 -17.73
CA ILE A 287 -19.16 16.86 -18.87
C ILE A 287 -19.75 16.22 -20.14
N GLY A 288 -19.53 14.92 -20.35
CA GLY A 288 -20.15 14.16 -21.46
C GLY A 288 -21.67 14.18 -21.38
N PHE A 289 -22.23 13.84 -20.21
CA PHE A 289 -23.67 13.94 -19.93
C PHE A 289 -24.19 15.36 -20.16
N GLY A 290 -23.55 16.37 -19.57
CA GLY A 290 -23.93 17.77 -19.68
C GLY A 290 -23.97 18.26 -21.13
N LEU A 291 -22.95 17.94 -21.93
CA LEU A 291 -22.89 18.33 -23.34
C LEU A 291 -23.97 17.63 -24.19
N GLY A 292 -24.10 16.31 -24.04
CA GLY A 292 -25.06 15.52 -24.82
C GLY A 292 -26.51 15.89 -24.50
N PHE A 293 -26.91 15.74 -23.24
CA PHE A 293 -28.30 15.93 -22.83
C PHE A 293 -28.73 17.39 -22.87
N THR A 294 -27.89 18.35 -22.45
CA THR A 294 -28.27 19.77 -22.53
C THR A 294 -28.48 20.22 -23.99
N SER A 295 -27.64 19.73 -24.91
CA SER A 295 -27.80 20.00 -26.36
C SER A 295 -29.13 19.45 -26.90
N LEU A 296 -29.48 18.21 -26.54
CA LEU A 296 -30.77 17.58 -26.91
C LEU A 296 -31.97 18.34 -26.34
N LEU A 297 -31.91 18.77 -25.07
CA LEU A 297 -32.98 19.51 -24.43
C LEU A 297 -33.15 20.91 -25.02
N LEU A 298 -32.07 21.62 -25.34
CA LEU A 298 -32.15 22.93 -25.99
C LEU A 298 -32.74 22.84 -27.40
N LYS A 299 -32.39 21.79 -28.16
CA LYS A 299 -32.99 21.50 -29.47
C LYS A 299 -34.49 21.23 -29.34
N THR A 300 -34.89 20.44 -28.34
CA THR A 300 -36.30 20.16 -28.04
C THR A 300 -37.05 21.41 -27.55
N TRP A 301 -36.38 22.25 -26.75
CA TRP A 301 -36.94 23.49 -26.22
C TRP A 301 -37.23 24.48 -27.34
N ARG A 302 -36.31 24.64 -28.30
CA ARG A 302 -36.52 25.45 -29.52
C ARG A 302 -37.81 25.04 -30.23
N ILE A 303 -38.02 23.74 -30.41
CA ILE A 303 -39.22 23.20 -31.05
C ILE A 303 -40.48 23.54 -30.23
N SER A 304 -40.43 23.39 -28.90
CA SER A 304 -41.54 23.71 -28.01
C SER A 304 -41.97 25.19 -28.09
N VAL A 305 -41.00 26.10 -28.26
CA VAL A 305 -41.23 27.54 -28.40
C VAL A 305 -41.87 27.84 -29.75
N ILE A 306 -41.32 27.26 -30.84
CA ILE A 306 -41.86 27.45 -32.20
C ILE A 306 -43.34 27.03 -32.26
N PHE A 307 -43.71 25.87 -31.67
CA PHE A 307 -45.10 25.43 -31.63
C PHE A 307 -46.00 26.20 -30.64
N ARG A 308 -45.43 26.94 -29.69
CA ARG A 308 -46.21 27.75 -28.73
C ARG A 308 -46.73 29.03 -29.37
N VAL A 309 -45.99 29.62 -30.30
CA VAL A 309 -46.39 30.88 -30.93
C VAL A 309 -47.40 30.57 -32.03
N LYS A 310 -48.69 30.86 -31.80
CA LYS A 310 -49.76 30.75 -32.82
C LYS A 310 -49.65 31.80 -33.94
N SER A 311 -48.70 32.72 -33.85
CA SER A 311 -48.59 33.88 -34.75
C SER A 311 -47.76 33.56 -35.99
N ALA A 312 -48.21 34.05 -37.15
CA ALA A 312 -47.62 33.83 -38.47
C ALA A 312 -46.22 34.49 -38.67
N GLN A 313 -45.65 35.11 -37.65
CA GLN A 313 -44.26 35.59 -37.69
C GLN A 313 -43.28 34.43 -37.43
N LYS A 314 -42.55 34.02 -38.47
CA LYS A 314 -41.42 33.08 -38.36
C LYS A 314 -40.31 33.69 -37.50
N ILE A 315 -40.33 33.43 -36.19
CA ILE A 315 -39.20 33.75 -35.30
C ILE A 315 -38.03 32.82 -35.70
N LYS A 316 -37.05 33.35 -36.42
CA LYS A 316 -35.80 32.64 -36.73
C LYS A 316 -34.89 32.69 -35.50
N LEU A 317 -34.96 31.68 -34.64
CA LEU A 317 -33.94 31.50 -33.60
C LEU A 317 -32.63 31.02 -34.25
N THR A 318 -31.59 31.84 -34.14
CA THR A 318 -30.22 31.56 -34.58
C THR A 318 -29.51 30.59 -33.63
N ASP A 319 -28.77 29.63 -34.16
CA ASP A 319 -28.01 28.63 -33.39
C ASP A 319 -27.06 29.25 -32.35
N ARG A 320 -26.48 30.42 -32.67
CA ARG A 320 -25.62 31.20 -31.76
C ARG A 320 -26.30 31.54 -30.42
N HIS A 321 -27.58 31.91 -30.45
CA HIS A 321 -28.33 32.25 -29.22
C HIS A 321 -28.62 31.01 -28.35
N LEU A 322 -28.75 29.84 -28.97
CA LEU A 322 -28.94 28.59 -28.24
C LEU A 322 -27.61 28.11 -27.64
N ILE A 323 -26.50 28.23 -28.37
CA ILE A 323 -25.15 27.94 -27.84
C ILE A 323 -24.84 28.86 -26.65
N GLN A 324 -25.24 30.13 -26.73
CA GLN A 324 -25.11 31.07 -25.61
C GLN A 324 -25.92 30.66 -24.37
N ARG A 325 -27.01 29.89 -24.54
CA ARG A 325 -27.80 29.32 -23.42
C ARG A 325 -27.24 27.99 -22.91
N LEU A 326 -26.52 27.25 -23.74
CA LEU A 326 -25.81 26.03 -23.35
C LEU A 326 -24.62 26.36 -22.44
N ALA A 327 -23.85 27.39 -22.78
CA ALA A 327 -22.64 27.80 -22.06
C ALA A 327 -22.81 27.97 -20.54
N PRO A 328 -23.81 28.69 -20.00
CA PRO A 328 -23.96 28.83 -18.55
C PRO A 328 -24.30 27.51 -17.86
N ILE A 329 -25.07 26.62 -18.48
CA ILE A 329 -25.40 25.30 -17.91
C ILE A 329 -24.13 24.45 -17.80
N LEU A 330 -23.31 24.42 -18.85
CA LEU A 330 -22.02 23.73 -18.82
C LEU A 330 -21.04 24.35 -17.82
N ALA A 331 -21.03 25.69 -17.71
CA ALA A 331 -20.20 26.38 -16.72
C ALA A 331 -20.56 25.95 -15.28
N LEU A 332 -21.84 25.73 -14.98
CA LEU A 332 -22.26 25.20 -13.68
C LEU A 332 -21.69 23.80 -13.40
N TYR A 333 -21.70 22.89 -14.38
CA TYR A 333 -21.06 21.58 -14.24
C TYR A 333 -19.55 21.71 -13.98
N VAL A 334 -18.86 22.56 -14.75
CA VAL A 334 -17.42 22.77 -14.58
C VAL A 334 -17.09 23.38 -13.22
N VAL A 335 -17.82 24.40 -12.77
CA VAL A 335 -17.61 25.03 -11.46
C VAL A 335 -17.87 24.04 -10.33
N TYR A 336 -18.91 23.21 -10.42
CA TYR A 336 -19.20 22.18 -9.44
C TYR A 336 -18.07 21.15 -9.36
N LEU A 337 -17.62 20.62 -10.50
CA LEU A 337 -16.54 19.64 -10.57
C LEU A 337 -15.20 20.23 -10.08
N LEU A 338 -14.92 21.49 -10.37
CA LEU A 338 -13.76 22.20 -9.84
C LEU A 338 -13.84 22.33 -8.32
N ALA A 339 -14.98 22.76 -7.78
CA ALA A 339 -15.18 22.88 -6.34
C ALA A 339 -15.00 21.52 -5.65
N TRP A 340 -15.58 20.46 -6.23
CA TRP A 340 -15.38 19.09 -5.76
C TRP A 340 -13.91 18.66 -5.80
N SER A 341 -13.21 18.86 -6.92
CA SER A 341 -11.78 18.51 -7.06
C SER A 341 -10.88 19.27 -6.08
N LEU A 342 -11.30 20.43 -5.58
CA LEU A 342 -10.56 21.24 -4.59
C LEU A 342 -10.91 20.91 -3.13
N ALA A 343 -12.13 20.46 -2.84
CA ALA A 343 -12.63 20.26 -1.48
C ALA A 343 -12.16 18.94 -0.82
N GLY A 344 -11.61 18.02 -1.61
CA GLY A 344 -11.13 16.71 -1.17
C GLY A 344 -11.34 15.71 -2.32
N PRO A 345 -10.27 15.30 -3.05
CA PRO A 345 -10.42 14.46 -4.23
C PRO A 345 -10.87 13.04 -3.89
N SER A 346 -11.51 12.37 -4.85
CA SER A 346 -11.69 10.92 -4.77
C SER A 346 -10.34 10.20 -4.73
N HIS A 347 -10.24 9.22 -3.84
CA HIS A 347 -9.01 8.44 -3.63
C HIS A 347 -9.31 6.95 -3.81
N VAL A 348 -8.27 6.18 -4.09
CA VAL A 348 -8.41 4.73 -4.20
C VAL A 348 -8.60 4.12 -2.82
N THR A 349 -9.61 3.26 -2.68
CA THR A 349 -9.93 2.52 -1.46
C THR A 349 -9.94 1.02 -1.74
N GLU A 350 -9.35 0.25 -0.84
CA GLU A 350 -9.36 -1.21 -0.90
C GLU A 350 -10.67 -1.74 -0.33
N MET A 351 -11.44 -2.46 -1.15
CA MET A 351 -12.68 -3.11 -0.76
C MET A 351 -12.46 -4.61 -0.55
N LYS A 352 -13.08 -5.16 0.49
CA LYS A 352 -13.02 -6.60 0.81
C LYS A 352 -14.36 -7.28 0.54
N MET A 353 -14.33 -8.34 -0.26
CA MET A 353 -15.50 -9.20 -0.52
C MET A 353 -15.57 -10.38 0.47
N PRO A 354 -16.72 -11.06 0.56
CA PRO A 354 -16.82 -12.33 1.28
C PRO A 354 -15.79 -13.33 0.74
N GLY A 355 -14.92 -13.85 1.61
CA GLY A 355 -13.79 -14.72 1.23
C GLY A 355 -12.42 -14.05 1.25
N ASP A 356 -12.27 -12.88 1.89
CA ASP A 356 -11.01 -12.12 2.02
C ASP A 356 -10.38 -11.65 0.69
N LEU A 357 -11.14 -11.70 -0.41
CA LEU A 357 -10.70 -11.16 -1.68
C LEU A 357 -10.73 -9.63 -1.65
N LYS A 358 -9.63 -9.01 -2.09
CA LYS A 358 -9.45 -7.57 -2.17
C LYS A 358 -9.55 -7.07 -3.60
N PHE A 359 -10.13 -5.88 -3.78
CA PHE A 359 -10.08 -5.12 -5.02
C PHE A 359 -10.05 -3.62 -4.76
N ASP A 360 -9.41 -2.89 -5.67
CA ASP A 360 -9.28 -1.44 -5.57
C ASP A 360 -10.43 -0.75 -6.32
N GLU A 361 -11.07 0.22 -5.68
CA GLU A 361 -12.12 1.05 -6.28
C GLU A 361 -11.96 2.51 -5.85
N CYS A 362 -12.43 3.45 -6.67
CA CYS A 362 -12.46 4.87 -6.31
C CYS A 362 -13.51 5.14 -5.23
N SER A 363 -13.18 5.97 -4.24
CA SER A 363 -14.12 6.38 -3.19
C SER A 363 -15.36 7.08 -3.76
N PHE A 364 -16.50 6.86 -3.12
CA PHE A 364 -17.78 7.47 -3.49
C PHE A 364 -18.30 8.35 -2.35
N ASP A 365 -18.55 9.62 -2.64
CA ASP A 365 -18.90 10.62 -1.62
C ASP A 365 -20.32 11.19 -1.79
N TRP A 366 -20.75 12.00 -0.83
CA TRP A 366 -22.00 12.75 -0.94
C TRP A 366 -22.03 13.72 -2.13
N TRP A 367 -20.87 14.19 -2.59
CA TRP A 367 -20.75 15.01 -3.79
C TRP A 367 -21.18 14.27 -5.06
N ASP A 368 -20.88 12.97 -5.17
CA ASP A 368 -21.33 12.14 -6.28
C ASP A 368 -22.86 11.96 -6.25
N HIS A 369 -23.43 11.72 -5.07
CA HIS A 369 -24.88 11.63 -4.90
C HIS A 369 -25.59 12.93 -5.29
N ALA A 370 -25.06 14.08 -4.88
CA ALA A 370 -25.67 15.38 -5.15
C ALA A 370 -25.72 15.70 -6.65
N ILE A 371 -24.64 15.44 -7.40
CA ILE A 371 -24.64 15.64 -8.86
C ILE A 371 -25.55 14.64 -9.58
N LEU A 372 -25.60 13.39 -9.14
CA LEU A 372 -26.52 12.38 -9.72
C LEU A 372 -28.00 12.76 -9.51
N ILE A 373 -28.36 13.25 -8.32
CA ILE A 373 -29.72 13.74 -8.06
C ILE A 373 -30.05 14.92 -8.98
N PHE A 374 -29.12 15.85 -9.17
CA PHE A 374 -29.30 16.96 -10.10
C PHE A 374 -29.52 16.47 -11.55
N GLU A 375 -28.73 15.50 -12.03
CA GLU A 375 -28.89 14.90 -13.35
C GLU A 375 -30.25 14.23 -13.54
N ILE A 376 -30.73 13.48 -12.53
CA ILE A 376 -32.04 12.84 -12.55
C ILE A 376 -33.15 13.89 -12.66
N LEU A 377 -33.11 14.96 -11.85
CA LEU A 377 -34.09 16.05 -11.93
C LEU A 377 -34.04 16.75 -13.30
N PHE A 378 -32.86 16.92 -13.88
CA PHE A 378 -32.67 17.48 -15.20
C PHE A 378 -33.30 16.60 -16.30
N LEU A 379 -33.15 15.28 -16.21
CA LEU A 379 -33.81 14.32 -17.11
C LEU A 379 -35.34 14.37 -16.97
N PHE A 380 -35.88 14.44 -15.75
CA PHE A 380 -37.32 14.58 -15.54
C PHE A 380 -37.88 15.85 -16.18
N TRP A 381 -37.17 16.98 -16.03
CA TRP A 381 -37.54 18.21 -16.72
C TRP A 381 -37.50 18.05 -18.25
N GLY A 382 -36.50 17.32 -18.75
CA GLY A 382 -36.39 16.96 -20.17
C GLY A 382 -37.57 16.14 -20.68
N ILE A 383 -37.99 15.11 -19.94
CA ILE A 383 -39.16 14.28 -20.26
C ILE A 383 -40.43 15.14 -20.31
N HIS A 384 -40.63 16.02 -19.33
CA HIS A 384 -41.77 16.94 -19.30
C HIS A 384 -41.78 17.88 -20.52
N LEU A 385 -40.61 18.37 -20.96
CA LEU A 385 -40.49 19.19 -22.17
C LEU A 385 -40.85 18.39 -23.44
N CYS A 386 -40.33 17.18 -23.58
CA CYS A 386 -40.65 16.27 -24.68
C CYS A 386 -42.16 15.96 -24.74
N TYR A 387 -42.79 15.70 -23.59
CA TYR A 387 -44.23 15.47 -23.47
C TYR A 387 -45.05 16.67 -23.97
N ASN A 388 -44.68 17.89 -23.54
CA ASN A 388 -45.35 19.12 -23.96
C ASN A 388 -45.23 19.37 -25.47
N VAL A 389 -44.08 19.07 -26.08
CA VAL A 389 -43.90 19.15 -27.54
C VAL A 389 -44.81 18.14 -28.25
N ARG A 390 -44.86 16.89 -27.78
CA ARG A 390 -45.69 15.84 -28.37
C ARG A 390 -47.18 16.18 -28.34
N LYS A 391 -47.67 16.74 -27.23
CA LYS A 391 -49.08 17.16 -27.08
C LYS A 391 -49.49 18.25 -28.07
N ARG A 392 -48.56 19.09 -28.50
CA ARG A 392 -48.83 20.23 -29.41
C ARG A 392 -48.69 19.90 -30.90
N ARG A 393 -48.20 18.71 -31.29
CA ARG A 393 -48.08 18.32 -32.70
C ARG A 393 -49.41 17.81 -33.28
N PRO A 394 -49.86 18.31 -34.46
CA PRO A 394 -51.11 17.91 -35.10
C PRO A 394 -51.07 16.44 -35.60
N PRO A 395 -52.23 15.75 -35.67
CA PRO A 395 -52.31 14.31 -35.95
C PRO A 395 -51.67 13.86 -37.28
N SER A 396 -51.68 14.69 -38.32
CA SER A 396 -51.13 14.36 -39.65
C SER A 396 -49.61 14.15 -39.67
N THR A 397 -48.89 14.71 -38.70
CA THR A 397 -47.42 14.54 -38.56
C THR A 397 -47.02 13.41 -37.61
N ARG A 398 -48.00 12.70 -37.04
CA ARG A 398 -47.78 11.64 -36.06
C ARG A 398 -47.47 10.28 -36.72
N ALA A 399 -47.98 10.05 -37.93
CA ALA A 399 -47.81 8.81 -38.69
C ALA A 399 -46.42 8.65 -39.34
N SER A 400 -45.73 9.76 -39.64
CA SER A 400 -44.39 9.74 -40.26
C SER A 400 -43.23 9.61 -39.26
N SER A 401 -43.50 9.65 -37.95
CA SER A 401 -42.47 9.61 -36.90
C SER A 401 -42.18 8.21 -36.35
N SER A 402 -43.04 7.20 -36.56
CA SER A 402 -42.74 5.82 -36.15
C SER A 402 -41.56 5.23 -36.93
N ALA A 403 -41.22 5.79 -38.10
CA ALA A 403 -40.02 5.46 -38.86
C ALA A 403 -38.78 6.30 -38.48
N GLY A 404 -38.93 7.38 -37.71
CA GLY A 404 -37.87 8.35 -37.38
C GLY A 404 -37.53 8.45 -35.89
N GLN A 405 -38.03 7.53 -35.07
CA GLN A 405 -37.87 7.56 -33.61
C GLN A 405 -36.48 7.10 -33.13
N SER A 406 -35.61 6.66 -34.06
CA SER A 406 -34.18 6.40 -33.84
C SER A 406 -33.28 7.61 -34.15
N THR A 407 -33.86 8.80 -34.42
CA THR A 407 -33.11 9.99 -34.82
C THR A 407 -33.60 11.25 -34.11
N ILE A 408 -33.75 11.17 -32.78
CA ILE A 408 -33.78 12.33 -31.90
C ILE A 408 -32.80 12.10 -30.77
#